data_AF-M6DGY5-F1
#
_entry.id   AF-M6DGY5-F1
#
_cell.length_a   1.000
_cell.length_b   1.000
_cell.length_c   1.000
_cell.angle_alpha   90.00
_cell.angle_beta   90.00
_cell.angle_gamma   90.00
#
_symmetry.space_group_name_H-M   'P 1'
#
loop_
_entity.id
_entity.type
_entity.pdbx_description
1 polymer ?
#
loop_
_entity_poly.entity_id
_entity_poly.type
_entity_poly.pdbx_seq_one_letter_code
_entity_poly.pdbx_strand_id
1 'polypeptide(L)'
;MYLRRLVVLILIVSCTYSIFAQGRKQYIVLDPGTELYLFPEKKSEVLRKLSFGEILSSENQKEADSKFQLLTDKDGLTGWVDSRALFRMGSKGSYPVITKAIEKLLYQDSGPNELESVFTYLTKIEEGPIFQGNEYLFLKIRRLVVLQRYAEVLQSPEYRSKARQKLEDLLKNNPAELGVYSKTGNWTDTLSNAPEGSKLKVRPETFWKVAEAYPNSKPGDFAAYLAVKYTPEVRCGRDPICVLQDEENRRLKYLLLQPNGNYAPIFSSHLEKRLLHFSKDRETLVCDTKLPKEAVLKNFRNKVQELPARYGKKFYSKLRVIEEECLKK
;
A
#
# COMPACT_ATOMS: atom_id res chain seq x y z
N MET A 1 -28.93 -48.34 -26.41
CA MET A 1 -29.98 -47.33 -26.11
C MET A 1 -29.78 -46.60 -24.77
N TYR A 2 -29.17 -47.24 -23.75
CA TYR A 2 -28.89 -46.62 -22.44
C TYR A 2 -27.85 -45.48 -22.45
N LEU A 3 -26.77 -45.59 -23.22
CA LEU A 3 -25.70 -44.58 -23.26
C LEU A 3 -26.21 -43.21 -23.79
N ARG A 4 -27.13 -43.23 -24.75
CA ARG A 4 -27.73 -42.01 -25.33
C ARG A 4 -28.65 -41.29 -24.34
N ARG A 5 -29.34 -42.03 -23.47
CA ARG A 5 -30.17 -41.47 -22.39
C ARG A 5 -29.31 -40.88 -21.27
N LEU A 6 -28.18 -41.52 -20.95
CA LEU A 6 -27.24 -41.02 -19.94
C LEU A 6 -26.57 -39.71 -20.38
N VAL A 7 -26.14 -39.61 -21.64
CA VAL A 7 -25.56 -38.38 -22.20
C VAL A 7 -26.58 -37.25 -22.25
N VAL A 8 -27.84 -37.53 -22.59
CA VAL A 8 -28.93 -36.54 -22.55
C VAL A 8 -29.21 -36.07 -21.12
N LEU A 9 -29.21 -36.97 -20.13
CA LEU A 9 -29.34 -36.62 -18.71
C LEU A 9 -28.19 -35.75 -18.22
N ILE A 10 -26.94 -36.07 -18.58
CA ILE A 10 -25.76 -35.27 -18.24
C ILE A 10 -25.83 -33.89 -18.90
N LEU A 11 -26.29 -33.80 -20.16
CA LEU A 11 -26.50 -32.53 -20.86
C LEU A 11 -27.63 -31.71 -20.23
N ILE A 12 -28.74 -32.33 -19.84
CA ILE A 12 -29.84 -31.64 -19.15
C ILE A 12 -29.39 -31.15 -17.77
N VAL A 13 -28.64 -31.96 -17.01
CA VAL A 13 -28.10 -31.56 -15.70
C VAL A 13 -27.08 -30.43 -15.87
N SER A 14 -26.17 -30.51 -16.82
CA SER A 14 -25.18 -29.44 -17.06
C SER A 14 -25.80 -28.15 -17.64
N CYS A 15 -26.84 -28.26 -18.48
CA CYS A 15 -27.61 -27.10 -18.96
C CYS A 15 -28.49 -26.48 -17.86
N THR A 16 -29.11 -27.28 -16.98
CA THR A 16 -29.95 -26.76 -15.88
C THR A 16 -29.12 -26.14 -14.75
N TYR A 17 -27.94 -26.70 -14.41
CA TYR A 17 -27.01 -26.05 -13.48
C TYR A 17 -26.52 -24.69 -13.99
N SER A 18 -26.32 -24.55 -15.31
CA SER A 18 -25.94 -23.27 -15.92
C SER A 18 -27.05 -22.22 -15.87
N ILE A 19 -28.32 -22.63 -15.88
CA ILE A 19 -29.49 -21.74 -15.77
C ILE A 19 -29.75 -21.33 -14.31
N PHE A 20 -29.54 -22.22 -13.34
CA PHE A 20 -29.68 -21.89 -11.91
C PHE A 20 -28.51 -21.06 -11.35
N ALA A 21 -27.32 -21.12 -11.95
CA ALA A 21 -26.19 -20.26 -11.59
C ALA A 21 -26.39 -18.78 -12.00
N GLN A 22 -27.43 -18.46 -12.78
CA GLN A 22 -27.72 -17.11 -13.26
C GLN A 22 -28.49 -16.23 -12.26
N GLY A 23 -28.88 -16.76 -11.09
CA GLY A 23 -29.88 -16.14 -10.20
C GLY A 23 -29.35 -15.19 -9.11
N ARG A 24 -28.08 -15.27 -8.70
CA ARG A 24 -27.55 -14.46 -7.58
C ARG A 24 -26.59 -13.39 -8.08
N LYS A 25 -27.06 -12.14 -8.10
CA LYS A 25 -26.21 -10.98 -8.37
C LYS A 25 -25.51 -10.58 -7.07
N GLN A 26 -24.21 -10.33 -7.14
CA GLN A 26 -23.41 -9.88 -6.01
C GLN A 26 -23.06 -8.41 -6.14
N TYR A 27 -23.08 -7.70 -5.02
CA TYR A 27 -22.73 -6.30 -4.92
C TYR A 27 -21.69 -6.11 -3.83
N ILE A 28 -20.71 -5.26 -4.08
CA ILE A 28 -19.70 -4.86 -3.11
C ILE A 28 -20.01 -3.46 -2.60
N VAL A 29 -19.93 -3.29 -1.27
CA VAL A 29 -20.09 -2.00 -0.61
C VAL A 29 -18.82 -1.17 -0.78
N LEU A 30 -18.94 0.07 -1.25
CA LEU A 30 -17.82 0.98 -1.53
C LEU A 30 -17.67 2.13 -0.52
N ASP A 31 -18.70 2.42 0.27
CA ASP A 31 -18.64 3.46 1.30
C ASP A 31 -18.81 2.79 2.69
N PRO A 32 -17.83 2.92 3.61
CA PRO A 32 -17.92 2.32 4.94
C PRO A 32 -19.04 2.95 5.77
N GLY A 33 -19.70 2.14 6.58
CA GLY A 33 -20.81 2.61 7.42
C GLY A 33 -22.12 2.81 6.68
N THR A 34 -22.20 2.39 5.40
CA THR A 34 -23.43 2.41 4.61
C THR A 34 -24.56 1.71 5.37
N GLU A 35 -25.73 2.32 5.42
CA GLU A 35 -26.85 1.83 6.21
C GLU A 35 -27.65 0.80 5.41
N LEU A 36 -27.97 -0.32 6.09
CA LEU A 36 -28.93 -1.32 5.65
C LEU A 36 -30.27 -0.96 6.30
N TYR A 37 -31.22 -0.48 5.49
CA TYR A 37 -32.52 0.01 5.95
C TYR A 37 -33.59 -1.08 5.93
N LEU A 38 -34.59 -0.95 6.79
CA LEU A 38 -35.78 -1.80 6.75
C LEU A 38 -36.69 -1.51 5.53
N PHE A 39 -36.77 -0.25 5.11
CA PHE A 39 -37.55 0.23 3.96
C PHE A 39 -36.68 1.02 2.97
N PRO A 40 -37.06 1.18 1.68
CA PRO A 40 -36.26 1.84 0.65
C PRO A 40 -36.27 3.38 0.78
N GLU A 41 -35.97 3.91 1.97
CA GLU A 41 -35.94 5.34 2.27
C GLU A 41 -34.92 5.68 3.37
N LYS A 42 -34.32 6.87 3.29
CA LYS A 42 -33.25 7.30 4.22
C LYS A 42 -33.70 7.54 5.66
N LYS A 43 -35.01 7.72 5.89
CA LYS A 43 -35.58 7.93 7.22
C LYS A 43 -36.01 6.63 7.90
N SER A 44 -35.91 5.52 7.17
CA SER A 44 -36.24 4.20 7.70
C SER A 44 -35.32 3.83 8.86
N GLU A 45 -35.81 2.93 9.72
CA GLU A 45 -35.00 2.24 10.71
C GLU A 45 -33.80 1.55 10.04
N VAL A 46 -32.63 1.70 10.66
CA VAL A 46 -31.36 1.13 10.22
C VAL A 46 -31.17 -0.20 10.93
N LEU A 47 -31.20 -1.29 10.17
CA LEU A 47 -30.97 -2.64 10.67
C LEU A 47 -29.52 -2.82 11.11
N ARG A 48 -28.57 -2.37 10.29
CA ARG A 48 -27.14 -2.29 10.64
C ARG A 48 -26.36 -1.39 9.69
N LYS A 49 -25.11 -1.12 10.06
CA LYS A 49 -24.12 -0.49 9.19
C LYS A 49 -23.24 -1.55 8.53
N LEU A 50 -23.00 -1.36 7.23
CA LEU A 50 -22.25 -2.25 6.35
C LEU A 50 -20.77 -1.82 6.32
N SER A 51 -19.88 -2.81 6.19
CA SER A 51 -18.44 -2.56 6.06
C SER A 51 -18.04 -2.31 4.61
N PHE A 52 -16.98 -1.53 4.39
CA PHE A 52 -16.33 -1.44 3.09
C PHE A 52 -15.93 -2.85 2.61
N GLY A 53 -16.21 -3.12 1.33
CA GLY A 53 -15.87 -4.38 0.70
C GLY A 53 -16.77 -5.56 1.08
N GLU A 54 -17.81 -5.32 1.88
CA GLU A 54 -18.80 -6.33 2.20
C GLU A 54 -19.59 -6.74 0.94
N ILE A 55 -19.72 -8.05 0.74
CA ILE A 55 -20.43 -8.63 -0.41
C ILE A 55 -21.86 -8.94 0.00
N LEU A 56 -22.81 -8.36 -0.72
CA LEU A 56 -24.24 -8.59 -0.55
C LEU A 56 -24.81 -9.27 -1.79
N SER A 57 -25.83 -10.09 -1.60
CA SER A 57 -26.47 -10.82 -2.69
C SER A 57 -27.91 -10.35 -2.92
N SER A 58 -28.30 -10.25 -4.18
CA SER A 58 -29.69 -10.02 -4.57
C SER A 58 -30.30 -11.34 -5.03
N GLU A 59 -31.45 -11.68 -4.45
CA GLU A 59 -32.28 -12.79 -4.90
C GLU A 59 -33.46 -12.23 -5.72
N ASN A 60 -33.60 -12.69 -6.95
CA ASN A 60 -34.81 -12.52 -7.79
C ASN A 60 -35.25 -11.08 -8.11
N GLN A 61 -34.38 -10.07 -8.07
CA GLN A 61 -34.76 -8.72 -8.54
C GLN A 61 -34.59 -8.55 -10.07
N LYS A 62 -35.68 -8.19 -10.74
CA LYS A 62 -35.65 -7.61 -12.09
C LYS A 62 -34.94 -6.25 -12.02
N GLU A 63 -34.06 -5.98 -12.99
CA GLU A 63 -33.31 -4.72 -13.10
C GLU A 63 -34.27 -3.55 -13.26
N ALA A 64 -34.54 -2.87 -12.16
CA ALA A 64 -34.98 -1.48 -12.18
C ALA A 64 -33.82 -0.66 -11.62
N ASP A 65 -33.47 0.44 -12.28
CA ASP A 65 -32.55 1.48 -11.77
C ASP A 65 -33.21 2.20 -10.58
N SER A 66 -33.38 1.46 -9.49
CA SER A 66 -33.91 1.95 -8.24
C SER A 66 -32.79 2.64 -7.46
N LYS A 67 -33.16 3.70 -6.74
CA LYS A 67 -32.24 4.38 -5.80
C LYS A 67 -31.84 3.47 -4.64
N PHE A 68 -32.62 2.42 -4.37
CA PHE A 68 -32.34 1.42 -3.35
C PHE A 68 -32.42 0.01 -3.91
N GLN A 69 -31.54 -0.88 -3.44
CA GLN A 69 -31.57 -2.31 -3.76
C GLN A 69 -31.87 -3.13 -2.52
N LEU A 70 -32.70 -4.15 -2.67
CA LEU A 70 -32.95 -5.12 -1.60
C LEU A 70 -31.86 -6.19 -1.69
N LEU A 71 -31.05 -6.28 -0.66
CA LEU A 71 -29.89 -7.13 -0.62
C LEU A 71 -29.82 -7.90 0.69
N THR A 72 -29.23 -9.08 0.61
CA THR A 72 -29.06 -10.00 1.72
C THR A 72 -27.58 -10.18 1.98
N ASP A 73 -27.19 -10.02 3.24
CA ASP A 73 -25.81 -10.27 3.66
C ASP A 73 -25.52 -11.77 3.82
N LYS A 74 -24.26 -12.07 4.16
CA LYS A 74 -23.78 -13.45 4.37
C LYS A 74 -24.48 -14.18 5.53
N ASP A 75 -25.05 -13.44 6.48
CA ASP A 75 -25.68 -13.97 7.69
C ASP A 75 -27.19 -14.14 7.50
N GLY A 76 -27.72 -13.78 6.31
CA GLY A 76 -29.12 -13.93 5.93
C GLY A 76 -29.99 -12.72 6.27
N LEU A 77 -29.42 -11.61 6.75
CA LEU A 77 -30.16 -10.39 7.02
C LEU A 77 -30.42 -9.64 5.71
N THR A 78 -31.70 -9.44 5.39
CA THR A 78 -32.15 -8.74 4.18
C THR A 78 -32.61 -7.33 4.50
N GLY A 79 -32.18 -6.35 3.70
CA GLY A 79 -32.61 -4.96 3.82
C GLY A 79 -32.30 -4.13 2.58
N TRP A 80 -32.68 -2.86 2.60
CA TRP A 80 -32.52 -1.91 1.50
C TRP A 80 -31.25 -1.09 1.64
N VAL A 81 -30.50 -0.92 0.55
CA VAL A 81 -29.24 -0.16 0.52
C VAL A 81 -29.26 0.86 -0.62
N ASP A 82 -28.76 2.08 -0.38
CA ASP A 82 -28.64 3.10 -1.43
C ASP A 82 -27.70 2.59 -2.55
N SER A 83 -28.23 2.51 -3.77
CA SER A 83 -27.51 1.98 -4.94
C SER A 83 -26.19 2.70 -5.23
N ARG A 84 -26.03 3.95 -4.79
CA ARG A 84 -24.81 4.74 -5.02
C ARG A 84 -23.61 4.25 -4.21
N ALA A 85 -23.86 3.58 -3.09
CA ALA A 85 -22.81 3.03 -2.24
C ALA A 85 -22.36 1.62 -2.68
N LEU A 86 -22.96 1.10 -3.76
CA LEU A 86 -22.81 -0.28 -4.21
C LEU A 86 -22.17 -0.36 -5.59
N PHE A 87 -21.42 -1.43 -5.81
CA PHE A 87 -20.95 -1.79 -7.14
C PHE A 87 -21.27 -3.25 -7.45
N ARG A 88 -21.81 -3.51 -8.63
CA ARG A 88 -22.17 -4.87 -9.05
C ARG A 88 -20.92 -5.67 -9.42
N MET A 89 -20.66 -6.73 -8.67
CA MET A 89 -19.58 -7.68 -8.93
C MET A 89 -19.84 -8.50 -10.20
N GLY A 90 -18.77 -8.91 -10.89
CA GLY A 90 -18.85 -9.59 -12.18
C GLY A 90 -19.00 -8.67 -13.40
N SER A 91 -19.11 -7.36 -13.19
CA SER A 91 -18.92 -6.37 -14.25
C SER A 91 -17.42 -6.13 -14.48
N LYS A 92 -17.01 -5.89 -15.74
CA LYS A 92 -15.62 -5.47 -16.05
C LYS A 92 -15.33 -4.17 -15.27
N GLY A 93 -14.20 -4.09 -14.57
CA GLY A 93 -13.78 -2.86 -13.88
C GLY A 93 -13.89 -2.86 -12.35
N SER A 94 -13.96 -4.04 -11.70
CA SER A 94 -13.96 -4.11 -10.22
C SER A 94 -12.72 -3.49 -9.59
N TYR A 95 -11.52 -3.79 -10.10
CA TYR A 95 -10.26 -3.22 -9.60
C TYR A 95 -10.20 -1.68 -9.64
N PRO A 96 -10.43 -0.99 -10.78
CA PRO A 96 -10.35 0.47 -10.82
C PRO A 96 -11.42 1.15 -9.96
N VAL A 97 -12.63 0.57 -9.86
CA VAL A 97 -13.70 1.14 -9.02
C VAL A 97 -13.35 1.06 -7.53
N ILE A 98 -12.91 -0.12 -7.07
CA ILE A 98 -12.52 -0.33 -5.67
C ILE A 98 -11.31 0.53 -5.32
N THR A 99 -10.33 0.59 -6.24
CA THR A 99 -9.15 1.45 -6.07
C THR A 99 -9.54 2.92 -5.92
N LYS A 100 -10.45 3.42 -6.76
CA LYS A 100 -10.94 4.80 -6.68
C LYS A 100 -11.67 5.07 -5.36
N ALA A 101 -12.46 4.12 -4.86
CA ALA A 101 -13.14 4.24 -3.57
C ALA A 101 -12.13 4.28 -2.41
N ILE A 102 -11.09 3.44 -2.44
CA ILE A 102 -10.00 3.48 -1.45
C ILE A 102 -9.25 4.81 -1.51
N GLU A 103 -8.92 5.31 -2.70
CA GLU A 103 -8.22 6.59 -2.87
C GLU A 103 -9.06 7.75 -2.32
N LYS A 104 -10.37 7.78 -2.57
CA LYS A 104 -11.29 8.75 -1.96
C LYS A 104 -11.17 8.75 -0.42
N LEU A 105 -11.20 7.58 0.22
CA LEU A 105 -11.09 7.45 1.68
C LEU A 105 -9.69 7.78 2.22
N LEU A 106 -8.63 7.58 1.44
CA LEU A 106 -7.27 7.93 1.86
C LEU A 106 -7.02 9.45 1.87
N TYR A 107 -7.66 10.19 0.95
CA TYR A 107 -7.41 11.63 0.74
C TYR A 107 -8.49 12.54 1.34
N GLN A 108 -9.59 11.98 1.84
CA GLN A 108 -10.61 12.71 2.60
C GLN A 108 -10.32 12.67 4.11
N ASP A 109 -11.11 13.40 4.89
CA ASP A 109 -11.02 13.42 6.36
C ASP A 109 -11.69 12.18 6.98
N SER A 110 -11.22 11.00 6.54
CA SER A 110 -11.79 9.73 6.98
C SER A 110 -11.40 9.37 8.41
N GLY A 111 -12.39 8.92 9.17
CA GLY A 111 -12.22 8.53 10.57
C GLY A 111 -11.54 7.17 10.76
N PRO A 112 -11.11 6.83 12.00
CA PRO A 112 -10.46 5.57 12.30
C PRO A 112 -11.26 4.33 11.86
N ASN A 113 -12.58 4.35 12.04
CA ASN A 113 -13.44 3.19 11.74
C ASN A 113 -13.57 2.95 10.23
N GLU A 114 -13.57 4.02 9.42
CA GLU A 114 -13.63 3.92 7.97
C GLU A 114 -12.35 3.30 7.42
N LEU A 115 -11.20 3.78 7.89
CA LEU A 115 -9.88 3.26 7.50
C LEU A 115 -9.68 1.82 8.00
N GLU A 116 -10.15 1.49 9.20
CA GLU A 116 -10.16 0.12 9.71
C GLU A 116 -10.98 -0.82 8.85
N SER A 117 -12.16 -0.38 8.39
CA SER A 117 -13.01 -1.17 7.52
C SER A 117 -12.31 -1.47 6.19
N VAL A 118 -11.65 -0.47 5.58
CA VAL A 118 -10.87 -0.67 4.35
C VAL A 118 -9.68 -1.58 4.59
N PHE A 119 -8.93 -1.37 5.69
CA PHE A 119 -7.79 -2.20 6.05
C PHE A 119 -8.19 -3.67 6.25
N THR A 120 -9.32 -3.91 6.92
CA THR A 120 -9.87 -5.25 7.16
C THR A 120 -10.24 -5.92 5.85
N TYR A 121 -10.89 -5.21 4.93
CA TYR A 121 -11.19 -5.72 3.60
C TYR A 121 -9.91 -6.10 2.83
N LEU A 122 -8.96 -5.17 2.71
CA LEU A 122 -7.70 -5.40 1.99
C LEU A 122 -6.84 -6.51 2.62
N THR A 123 -6.95 -6.75 3.92
CA THR A 123 -6.27 -7.85 4.61
C THR A 123 -6.82 -9.22 4.21
N LYS A 124 -8.12 -9.31 3.91
CA LYS A 124 -8.80 -10.54 3.50
C LYS A 124 -8.74 -10.82 1.99
N ILE A 125 -8.21 -9.89 1.19
CA ILE A 125 -8.06 -10.12 -0.24
C ILE A 125 -6.99 -11.18 -0.46
N GLU A 126 -7.38 -12.21 -1.20
CA GLU A 126 -6.52 -13.28 -1.69
C GLU A 126 -6.41 -13.17 -3.21
N GLU A 127 -5.34 -13.76 -3.75
CA GLU A 127 -5.23 -13.94 -5.19
C GLU A 127 -6.26 -14.96 -5.65
N GLY A 128 -7.05 -14.62 -6.67
CA GLY A 128 -8.19 -15.45 -7.02
C GLY A 128 -8.96 -14.93 -8.24
N PRO A 129 -10.22 -15.34 -8.43
CA PRO A 129 -10.97 -15.00 -9.65
C PRO A 129 -11.31 -13.50 -9.77
N ILE A 130 -11.29 -12.75 -8.67
CA ILE A 130 -11.66 -11.33 -8.63
C ILE A 130 -10.45 -10.41 -8.92
N PHE A 131 -9.29 -10.72 -8.34
CA PHE A 131 -8.05 -9.97 -8.54
C PHE A 131 -6.89 -10.94 -8.78
N GLN A 132 -6.13 -10.71 -9.84
CA GLN A 132 -5.02 -11.59 -10.24
C GLN A 132 -3.77 -10.77 -10.58
N GLY A 133 -2.60 -11.37 -10.36
CA GLY A 133 -1.32 -10.80 -10.77
C GLY A 133 -1.14 -9.36 -10.27
N ASN A 134 -0.92 -8.43 -11.20
CA ASN A 134 -0.63 -7.03 -10.85
C ASN A 134 -1.75 -6.35 -10.04
N GLU A 135 -3.02 -6.62 -10.33
CA GLU A 135 -4.14 -6.00 -9.61
C GLU A 135 -4.13 -6.41 -8.13
N TYR A 136 -3.95 -7.72 -7.89
CA TYR A 136 -3.78 -8.26 -6.55
C TYR A 136 -2.58 -7.64 -5.84
N LEU A 137 -1.41 -7.60 -6.48
CA LEU A 137 -0.19 -7.01 -5.90
C LEU A 137 -0.37 -5.53 -5.55
N PHE A 138 -1.01 -4.76 -6.42
CA PHE A 138 -1.32 -3.36 -6.14
C PHE A 138 -2.25 -3.17 -4.94
N LEU A 139 -3.24 -4.05 -4.76
CA LEU A 139 -4.11 -4.02 -3.58
C LEU A 139 -3.35 -4.39 -2.30
N LYS A 140 -2.43 -5.36 -2.36
CA LYS A 140 -1.54 -5.70 -1.23
C LYS A 140 -0.64 -4.53 -0.85
N ILE A 141 -0.07 -3.81 -1.82
CA ILE A 141 0.73 -2.62 -1.54
C ILE A 141 -0.15 -1.50 -0.95
N ARG A 142 -1.35 -1.28 -1.50
CA ARG A 142 -2.31 -0.28 -0.98
C ARG A 142 -2.76 -0.59 0.45
N ARG A 143 -2.87 -1.86 0.83
CA ARG A 143 -3.14 -2.25 2.24
C ARG A 143 -2.17 -1.59 3.20
N LEU A 144 -0.88 -1.56 2.87
CA LEU A 144 0.16 -0.94 3.69
C LEU A 144 0.00 0.59 3.75
N VAL A 145 -0.41 1.22 2.65
CA VAL A 145 -0.69 2.67 2.63
C VAL A 145 -1.89 3.00 3.52
N VAL A 146 -2.95 2.19 3.46
CA VAL A 146 -4.12 2.32 4.35
C VAL A 146 -3.71 2.08 5.79
N LEU A 147 -2.90 1.07 6.08
CA LEU A 147 -2.39 0.80 7.42
C LEU A 147 -1.59 1.98 8.00
N GLN A 148 -0.71 2.57 7.18
CA GLN A 148 0.05 3.77 7.57
C GLN A 148 -0.88 4.93 7.91
N ARG A 149 -1.86 5.23 7.03
CA ARG A 149 -2.82 6.31 7.26
C ARG A 149 -3.70 6.05 8.48
N TYR A 150 -4.12 4.80 8.67
CA TYR A 150 -4.92 4.38 9.81
C TYR A 150 -4.17 4.58 11.13
N ALA A 151 -2.92 4.14 11.21
CA ALA A 151 -2.07 4.38 12.36
C ALA A 151 -1.86 5.88 12.62
N GLU A 152 -1.68 6.70 11.59
CA GLU A 152 -1.57 8.16 11.72
C GLU A 152 -2.83 8.80 12.32
N VAL A 153 -4.02 8.43 11.84
CA VAL A 153 -5.29 8.96 12.33
C VAL A 153 -5.53 8.53 13.78
N LEU A 154 -5.24 7.29 14.16
CA LEU A 154 -5.33 6.85 15.56
C LEU A 154 -4.42 7.63 16.51
N GLN A 155 -3.31 8.14 16.01
CA GLN A 155 -2.34 8.95 16.76
C GLN A 155 -2.59 10.45 16.66
N SER A 156 -3.64 10.89 15.98
CA SER A 156 -3.98 12.31 15.85
C SER A 156 -4.50 12.87 17.18
N PRO A 157 -4.44 14.20 17.39
CA PRO A 157 -4.89 14.83 18.63
C PRO A 157 -6.32 14.45 19.03
N GLU A 158 -7.18 14.22 18.05
CA GLU A 158 -8.60 13.91 18.20
C GLU A 158 -8.83 12.51 18.79
N TYR A 159 -7.98 11.54 18.48
CA TYR A 159 -8.18 10.12 18.82
C TYR A 159 -7.17 9.55 19.81
N ARG A 160 -6.00 10.17 19.97
CA ARG A 160 -4.86 9.63 20.73
C ARG A 160 -5.18 9.20 22.17
N SER A 161 -6.12 9.88 22.84
CA SER A 161 -6.48 9.58 24.23
C SER A 161 -7.29 8.30 24.38
N LYS A 162 -7.99 7.85 23.33
CA LYS A 162 -8.87 6.67 23.33
C LYS A 162 -8.29 5.50 22.53
N ALA A 163 -7.29 5.76 21.68
CA ALA A 163 -6.77 4.80 20.72
C ALA A 163 -5.60 3.93 21.23
N ARG A 164 -5.16 4.08 22.50
CA ARG A 164 -3.95 3.39 22.99
C ARG A 164 -4.03 1.86 22.85
N GLN A 165 -5.09 1.24 23.37
CA GLN A 165 -5.28 -0.21 23.26
C GLN A 165 -5.33 -0.63 21.78
N LYS A 166 -6.04 0.14 20.94
CA LYS A 166 -6.17 -0.14 19.52
C LYS A 166 -4.82 -0.10 18.78
N LEU A 167 -3.92 0.81 19.16
CA LEU A 167 -2.55 0.89 18.63
C LEU A 167 -1.70 -0.30 19.08
N GLU A 168 -1.85 -0.73 20.34
CA GLU A 168 -1.17 -1.92 20.88
C GLU A 168 -1.65 -3.20 20.16
N ASP A 169 -2.95 -3.36 19.94
CA ASP A 169 -3.53 -4.47 19.20
C ASP A 169 -3.07 -4.46 17.73
N LEU A 170 -3.02 -3.28 17.10
CA LEU A 170 -2.59 -3.14 15.72
C LEU A 170 -1.12 -3.57 15.54
N LEU A 171 -0.24 -3.14 16.46
CA LEU A 171 1.17 -3.53 16.50
C LEU A 171 1.33 -5.03 16.75
N LYS A 172 0.59 -5.60 17.71
CA LYS A 172 0.60 -7.03 18.03
C LYS A 172 0.16 -7.90 16.85
N ASN A 173 -0.85 -7.45 16.11
CA ASN A 173 -1.40 -8.19 14.97
C ASN A 173 -0.56 -8.04 13.69
N ASN A 174 0.30 -7.02 13.59
CA ASN A 174 1.10 -6.75 12.40
C ASN A 174 2.59 -6.46 12.73
N PRO A 175 3.29 -7.32 13.48
CA PRO A 175 4.62 -7.01 14.04
C PRO A 175 5.71 -6.92 12.97
N ALA A 176 5.53 -7.62 11.84
CA ALA A 176 6.48 -7.56 10.72
C ALA A 176 6.34 -6.28 9.88
N GLU A 177 5.18 -5.64 9.93
CA GLU A 177 4.84 -4.49 9.08
C GLU A 177 4.90 -3.17 9.83
N LEU A 178 4.66 -3.19 11.15
CA LEU A 178 4.63 -2.01 12.00
C LEU A 178 5.83 -1.97 12.95
N GLY A 179 6.19 -0.75 13.30
CA GLY A 179 7.16 -0.48 14.36
C GLY A 179 6.95 0.91 14.92
N VAL A 180 7.46 1.12 16.13
CA VAL A 180 7.42 2.42 16.79
C VAL A 180 8.71 3.16 16.45
N TYR A 181 8.58 4.21 15.65
CA TYR A 181 9.69 5.02 15.17
C TYR A 181 9.87 6.25 16.06
N SER A 182 11.05 6.38 16.66
CA SER A 182 11.41 7.52 17.50
C SER A 182 11.86 8.72 16.68
N LYS A 183 11.80 9.91 17.30
CA LYS A 183 12.39 11.14 16.71
C LYS A 183 13.91 11.02 16.53
N THR A 184 14.57 10.15 17.29
CA THR A 184 16.02 9.91 17.23
C THR A 184 16.43 8.96 16.11
N GLY A 185 15.48 8.41 15.34
CA GLY A 185 15.76 7.53 14.22
C GLY A 185 15.73 6.03 14.52
N ASN A 186 15.34 5.66 15.75
CA ASN A 186 15.36 4.27 16.19
C ASN A 186 13.97 3.63 16.04
N TRP A 187 13.97 2.36 15.65
CA TRP A 187 12.77 1.53 15.61
C TRP A 187 12.70 0.64 16.86
N THR A 188 11.51 0.50 17.41
CA THR A 188 11.22 -0.39 18.55
C THR A 188 9.92 -1.15 18.31
N ASP A 189 9.75 -2.30 18.97
CA ASP A 189 8.59 -3.18 18.79
C ASP A 189 7.53 -3.04 19.88
N THR A 190 7.69 -2.06 20.78
CA THR A 190 6.80 -1.86 21.93
C THR A 190 6.49 -0.39 22.13
N LEU A 191 5.22 -0.07 22.43
CA LEU A 191 4.78 1.29 22.76
C LEU A 191 5.13 1.71 24.20
N SER A 192 5.25 0.75 25.13
CA SER A 192 5.49 1.00 26.56
C SER A 192 6.84 1.65 26.85
N ASN A 193 7.89 1.25 26.13
CA ASN A 193 9.26 1.71 26.33
C ASN A 193 9.70 2.72 25.25
N ALA A 194 8.76 3.23 24.45
CA ALA A 194 9.09 4.11 23.35
C ALA A 194 9.42 5.53 23.85
N PRO A 195 10.50 6.16 23.35
CA PRO A 195 10.81 7.56 23.67
C PRO A 195 9.64 8.49 23.40
N GLU A 196 9.53 9.59 24.15
CA GLU A 196 8.44 10.55 23.98
C GLU A 196 8.38 11.12 22.55
N GLY A 197 7.17 11.15 21.99
CA GLY A 197 6.94 11.59 20.62
C GLY A 197 7.30 10.58 19.54
N SER A 198 7.61 9.33 19.91
CA SER A 198 7.66 8.21 18.96
C SER A 198 6.27 7.94 18.37
N LYS A 199 6.25 7.46 17.13
CA LYS A 199 5.00 7.18 16.41
C LYS A 199 5.01 5.76 15.85
N LEU A 200 3.89 5.06 15.98
CA LEU A 200 3.65 3.81 15.27
C LEU A 200 3.56 4.11 13.76
N LYS A 201 4.37 3.41 12.97
CA LYS A 201 4.46 3.57 11.51
C LYS A 201 4.66 2.23 10.85
N VAL A 202 4.28 2.15 9.57
CA VAL A 202 4.67 1.06 8.69
C VAL A 202 6.17 1.14 8.44
N ARG A 203 6.83 0.01 8.64
CA ARG A 203 8.25 -0.22 8.41
C ARG A 203 8.55 -0.09 6.92
N PRO A 204 9.48 0.79 6.50
CA PRO A 204 9.88 0.93 5.10
C PRO A 204 10.35 -0.38 4.47
N GLU A 205 10.94 -1.26 5.28
CA GLU A 205 11.38 -2.60 4.90
C GLU A 205 10.25 -3.44 4.32
N THR A 206 9.01 -3.22 4.76
CA THR A 206 7.83 -3.92 4.24
C THR A 206 7.61 -3.58 2.77
N PHE A 207 7.79 -2.32 2.38
CA PHE A 207 7.71 -1.90 0.98
C PHE A 207 8.93 -2.35 0.19
N TRP A 208 10.13 -2.31 0.78
CA TRP A 208 11.35 -2.79 0.12
C TRP A 208 11.28 -4.28 -0.21
N LYS A 209 10.78 -5.12 0.71
CA LYS A 209 10.59 -6.56 0.46
C LYS A 209 9.73 -6.83 -0.77
N VAL A 210 8.65 -6.07 -0.95
CA VAL A 210 7.79 -6.18 -2.14
C VAL A 210 8.53 -5.70 -3.39
N ALA A 211 9.24 -4.58 -3.33
CA ALA A 211 10.02 -4.07 -4.45
C ALA A 211 11.13 -5.03 -4.91
N GLU A 212 11.79 -5.69 -3.95
CA GLU A 212 12.85 -6.68 -4.18
C GLU A 212 12.30 -8.00 -4.75
N ALA A 213 11.10 -8.41 -4.33
CA ALA A 213 10.44 -9.59 -4.87
C ALA A 213 9.95 -9.41 -6.31
N TYR A 214 9.67 -8.17 -6.73
CA TYR A 214 9.12 -7.86 -8.05
C TYR A 214 9.92 -6.76 -8.79
N PRO A 215 11.22 -6.99 -9.09
CA PRO A 215 12.06 -6.01 -9.76
C PRO A 215 11.56 -5.72 -11.18
N ASN A 216 11.75 -4.50 -11.67
CA ASN A 216 11.32 -4.02 -13.00
C ASN A 216 9.84 -4.29 -13.34
N SER A 217 8.96 -4.33 -12.35
CA SER A 217 7.52 -4.50 -12.52
C SER A 217 6.76 -3.24 -12.10
N LYS A 218 5.56 -3.02 -12.64
CA LYS A 218 4.71 -1.88 -12.21
C LYS A 218 4.38 -1.89 -10.71
N PRO A 219 3.96 -3.01 -10.08
CA PRO A 219 3.74 -3.03 -8.63
C PRO A 219 5.05 -2.88 -7.84
N GLY A 220 6.16 -3.47 -8.31
CA GLY A 220 7.47 -3.29 -7.67
C GLY A 220 7.98 -1.86 -7.72
N ASP A 221 7.78 -1.15 -8.84
CA ASP A 221 8.04 0.29 -8.99
C ASP A 221 7.25 1.11 -7.97
N PHE A 222 5.94 0.86 -7.87
CA PHE A 222 5.10 1.55 -6.90
C PHE A 222 5.51 1.25 -5.44
N ALA A 223 5.83 -0.01 -5.12
CA ALA A 223 6.33 -0.39 -3.81
C ALA A 223 7.67 0.29 -3.50
N ALA A 224 8.61 0.33 -4.45
CA ALA A 224 9.91 0.98 -4.28
C ALA A 224 9.76 2.50 -4.07
N TYR A 225 8.86 3.14 -4.82
CA TYR A 225 8.52 4.55 -4.62
C TYR A 225 8.02 4.82 -3.19
N LEU A 226 7.08 4.00 -2.70
CA LEU A 226 6.58 4.11 -1.33
C LEU A 226 7.69 3.82 -0.31
N ALA A 227 8.57 2.86 -0.58
CA ALA A 227 9.70 2.55 0.27
C ALA A 227 10.63 3.77 0.43
N VAL A 228 11.00 4.46 -0.67
CA VAL A 228 11.78 5.70 -0.61
C VAL A 228 11.05 6.81 0.14
N LYS A 229 9.73 6.95 -0.08
CA LYS A 229 8.88 7.96 0.56
C LYS A 229 8.79 7.76 2.08
N TYR A 230 8.64 6.51 2.53
CA TYR A 230 8.47 6.18 3.95
C TYR A 230 9.78 5.93 4.69
N THR A 231 10.89 5.66 3.98
CA THR A 231 12.22 5.61 4.60
C THR A 231 12.58 6.99 5.13
N PRO A 232 12.74 7.17 6.44
CA PRO A 232 13.10 8.45 7.04
C PRO A 232 14.47 8.92 6.53
N GLU A 233 14.62 10.22 6.28
CA GLU A 233 15.91 10.76 5.88
C GLU A 233 16.86 10.82 7.08
N VAL A 234 18.07 10.28 6.91
CA VAL A 234 19.11 10.42 7.93
C VAL A 234 19.63 11.87 7.92
N ARG A 235 19.71 12.49 9.10
CA ARG A 235 20.24 13.85 9.28
C ARG A 235 21.77 13.84 9.23
N CYS A 236 22.33 13.75 8.04
CA CYS A 236 23.77 13.70 7.82
C CYS A 236 24.50 15.06 7.91
N GLY A 237 23.76 16.18 7.98
CA GLY A 237 24.38 17.51 7.91
C GLY A 237 25.20 17.66 6.62
N ARG A 238 26.51 17.96 6.77
CA ARG A 238 27.46 18.07 5.65
C ARG A 238 28.37 16.83 5.47
N ASP A 239 28.10 15.72 6.18
CA ASP A 239 28.88 14.48 6.04
C ASP A 239 28.51 13.76 4.73
N PRO A 240 29.40 13.74 3.73
CA PRO A 240 29.12 13.08 2.45
C PRO A 240 29.05 11.56 2.60
N ILE A 241 29.78 10.93 3.53
CA ILE A 241 29.79 9.47 3.70
C ILE A 241 28.46 8.99 4.27
N CYS A 242 27.93 9.71 5.27
CA CYS A 242 26.57 9.47 5.76
C CYS A 242 25.54 9.64 4.64
N VAL A 243 25.65 10.68 3.80
CA VAL A 243 24.70 10.89 2.69
C VAL A 243 24.78 9.77 1.66
N LEU A 244 25.97 9.28 1.31
CA LEU A 244 26.12 8.14 0.41
C LEU A 244 25.39 6.92 1.00
N GLN A 245 25.62 6.59 2.27
CA GLN A 245 24.95 5.46 2.93
C GLN A 245 23.42 5.63 3.03
N ASP A 246 22.90 6.84 3.30
CA ASP A 246 21.46 7.14 3.27
C ASP A 246 20.89 6.88 1.87
N GLU A 247 21.58 7.33 0.82
CA GLU A 247 21.13 7.17 -0.56
C GLU A 247 21.21 5.74 -1.06
N GLU A 248 22.22 4.97 -0.63
CA GLU A 248 22.31 3.52 -0.92
C GLU A 248 21.08 2.75 -0.46
N ASN A 249 20.48 3.16 0.65
CA ASN A 249 19.31 2.51 1.23
C ASN A 249 17.99 3.15 0.76
N ARG A 250 18.06 4.17 -0.12
CA ARG A 250 16.91 4.93 -0.60
C ARG A 250 16.91 5.04 -2.13
N ARG A 251 17.32 6.19 -2.68
CA ARG A 251 17.12 6.48 -4.10
C ARG A 251 18.04 5.64 -4.99
N LEU A 252 19.26 5.34 -4.56
CA LEU A 252 20.13 4.42 -5.30
C LEU A 252 19.57 3.01 -5.31
N LYS A 253 19.04 2.51 -4.18
CA LYS A 253 18.34 1.22 -4.10
C LYS A 253 17.18 1.14 -5.08
N TYR A 254 16.35 2.19 -5.14
CA TYR A 254 15.28 2.28 -6.13
C TYR A 254 15.84 2.17 -7.56
N LEU A 255 16.89 2.92 -7.90
CA LEU A 255 17.45 2.94 -9.26
C LEU A 255 18.04 1.60 -9.69
N LEU A 256 18.56 0.82 -8.73
CA LEU A 256 19.05 -0.54 -8.97
C LEU A 256 17.90 -1.53 -9.22
N LEU A 257 16.84 -1.46 -8.41
CA LEU A 257 15.69 -2.38 -8.50
C LEU A 257 14.75 -2.05 -9.66
N GLN A 258 14.58 -0.77 -9.96
CA GLN A 258 13.58 -0.25 -10.90
C GLN A 258 14.20 0.77 -11.88
N PRO A 259 15.27 0.41 -12.63
CA PRO A 259 15.91 1.30 -13.59
C PRO A 259 14.98 1.80 -14.70
N ASN A 260 13.90 1.07 -15.02
CA ASN A 260 12.90 1.46 -15.99
C ASN A 260 11.59 1.97 -15.33
N GLY A 261 11.59 2.16 -14.01
CA GLY A 261 10.43 2.62 -13.25
C GLY A 261 10.08 4.09 -13.53
N ASN A 262 8.83 4.46 -13.23
CA ASN A 262 8.29 5.79 -13.53
C ASN A 262 9.03 6.90 -12.77
N TYR A 263 9.61 6.60 -11.61
CA TYR A 263 10.31 7.56 -10.75
C TYR A 263 11.83 7.55 -10.94
N ALA A 264 12.37 6.68 -11.80
CA ALA A 264 13.82 6.60 -12.02
C ALA A 264 14.42 7.93 -12.49
N PRO A 265 13.84 8.68 -13.45
CA PRO A 265 14.38 9.99 -13.83
C PRO A 265 14.40 10.99 -12.67
N ILE A 266 13.33 11.00 -11.85
CA ILE A 266 13.17 11.92 -10.71
C ILE A 266 14.22 11.61 -9.64
N PHE A 267 14.29 10.35 -9.19
CA PHE A 267 15.24 9.95 -8.14
C PHE A 267 16.69 10.08 -8.59
N SER A 268 16.96 9.81 -9.86
CA SER A 268 18.28 10.01 -10.44
C SER A 268 18.68 11.50 -10.48
N SER A 269 17.74 12.41 -10.74
CA SER A 269 17.99 13.86 -10.66
C SER A 269 18.18 14.33 -9.21
N HIS A 270 17.37 13.84 -8.27
CA HIS A 270 17.50 14.19 -6.85
C HIS A 270 18.84 13.74 -6.27
N LEU A 271 19.26 12.51 -6.57
CA LEU A 271 20.56 11.99 -6.15
C LEU A 271 21.70 12.83 -6.74
N GLU A 272 21.62 13.19 -8.02
CA GLU A 272 22.62 14.06 -8.65
C GLU A 272 22.73 15.41 -7.95
N LYS A 273 21.61 16.06 -7.64
CA LYS A 273 21.58 17.35 -6.95
C LYS A 273 22.24 17.28 -5.57
N ARG A 274 21.97 16.22 -4.79
CA ARG A 274 22.62 16.02 -3.48
C ARG A 274 24.12 15.84 -3.62
N LEU A 275 24.58 15.02 -4.57
CA LEU A 275 26.01 14.81 -4.80
C LEU A 275 26.71 16.06 -5.36
N LEU A 276 26.00 16.87 -6.16
CA LEU A 276 26.53 18.10 -6.73
C LEU A 276 26.92 19.11 -5.63
N HIS A 277 26.16 19.18 -4.53
CA HIS A 277 26.45 20.08 -3.42
C HIS A 277 27.86 19.84 -2.85
N PHE A 278 28.25 18.58 -2.71
CA PHE A 278 29.59 18.18 -2.24
C PHE A 278 30.70 18.47 -3.26
N SER A 279 30.38 18.38 -4.56
CA SER A 279 31.39 18.61 -5.60
C SER A 279 31.75 20.08 -5.82
N LYS A 280 30.88 21.02 -5.42
CA LYS A 280 31.07 22.46 -5.60
C LYS A 280 31.88 23.11 -4.48
N ASP A 281 31.61 22.73 -3.23
CA ASP A 281 32.21 23.36 -2.05
C ASP A 281 33.21 22.44 -1.36
N ARG A 282 34.27 22.05 -2.11
CA ARG A 282 35.25 21.03 -1.70
C ARG A 282 35.89 21.29 -0.34
N GLU A 283 36.19 22.55 -0.04
CA GLU A 283 36.86 22.98 1.19
C GLU A 283 35.99 22.85 2.44
N THR A 284 34.67 22.67 2.28
CA THR A 284 33.71 22.56 3.39
C THR A 284 33.23 21.13 3.65
N LEU A 285 33.80 20.15 2.94
CA LEU A 285 33.49 18.73 3.12
C LEU A 285 34.00 18.25 4.47
N VAL A 286 33.06 17.94 5.36
CA VAL A 286 33.38 17.34 6.66
C VAL A 286 33.24 15.84 6.52
N CYS A 287 34.33 15.16 6.18
CA CYS A 287 34.38 13.70 6.13
C CYS A 287 34.68 13.09 7.51
N ASP A 288 34.32 13.74 8.62
CA ASP A 288 34.59 13.27 9.97
C ASP A 288 33.45 12.38 10.48
N THR A 289 33.47 11.13 10.02
CA THR A 289 32.43 10.14 10.30
C THR A 289 33.03 8.92 10.98
N LYS A 290 32.26 8.29 11.87
CA LYS A 290 32.60 6.98 12.47
C LYS A 290 32.32 5.81 11.52
N LEU A 291 31.74 6.09 10.35
CA LEU A 291 31.42 5.10 9.34
C LEU A 291 32.69 4.63 8.61
N PRO A 292 32.72 3.37 8.12
CA PRO A 292 33.87 2.84 7.38
C PRO A 292 33.95 3.47 5.98
N LYS A 293 34.65 4.59 5.86
CA LYS A 293 34.68 5.47 4.68
C LYS A 293 35.02 4.71 3.39
N GLU A 294 36.09 3.93 3.39
CA GLU A 294 36.55 3.18 2.21
C GLU A 294 35.49 2.16 1.76
N ALA A 295 34.85 1.47 2.71
CA ALA A 295 33.83 0.48 2.40
C ALA A 295 32.57 1.12 1.81
N VAL A 296 32.11 2.24 2.39
CA VAL A 296 30.94 2.99 1.89
C VAL A 296 31.21 3.52 0.49
N LEU A 297 32.35 4.18 0.27
CA LEU A 297 32.72 4.72 -1.05
C LEU A 297 32.83 3.61 -2.11
N LYS A 298 33.50 2.51 -1.79
CA LYS A 298 33.64 1.37 -2.69
C LYS A 298 32.29 0.74 -3.03
N ASN A 299 31.43 0.52 -2.04
CA ASN A 299 30.11 -0.07 -2.26
C ASN A 299 29.24 0.84 -3.13
N PHE A 300 29.22 2.13 -2.84
CA PHE A 300 28.44 3.11 -3.58
C PHE A 300 28.87 3.17 -5.04
N ARG A 301 30.20 3.20 -5.26
CA ARG A 301 30.79 3.22 -6.60
C ARG A 301 30.41 1.98 -7.40
N ASN A 302 30.52 0.79 -6.80
CA ASN A 302 30.14 -0.47 -7.45
C ASN A 302 28.67 -0.45 -7.86
N LYS A 303 27.77 -0.07 -6.95
CA LYS A 303 26.34 0.07 -7.22
C LYS A 303 26.05 1.07 -8.34
N VAL A 304 26.76 2.20 -8.37
CA VAL A 304 26.60 3.19 -9.45
C VAL A 304 27.09 2.65 -10.80
N GLN A 305 28.09 1.77 -10.82
CA GLN A 305 28.55 1.10 -12.03
C GLN A 305 27.55 0.06 -12.55
N GLU A 306 26.77 -0.57 -11.66
CA GLU A 306 25.68 -1.49 -12.03
C GLU A 306 24.48 -0.76 -12.66
N LEU A 307 24.34 0.55 -12.43
CA LEU A 307 23.25 1.32 -13.03
C LEU A 307 23.38 1.41 -14.56
N PRO A 308 22.25 1.50 -15.28
CA PRO A 308 22.26 1.84 -16.70
C PRO A 308 23.05 3.13 -16.96
N ALA A 309 23.80 3.16 -18.06
CA ALA A 309 24.70 4.26 -18.40
C ALA A 309 24.03 5.65 -18.39
N ARG A 310 22.74 5.72 -18.75
CA ARG A 310 21.91 6.95 -18.70
C ARG A 310 21.79 7.57 -17.30
N TYR A 311 22.00 6.78 -16.24
CA TYR A 311 21.99 7.25 -14.86
C TYR A 311 23.39 7.22 -14.22
N GLY A 312 24.18 6.15 -14.41
CA GLY A 312 25.47 6.01 -13.73
C GLY A 312 26.49 7.09 -14.11
N LYS A 313 26.60 7.44 -15.41
CA LYS A 313 27.64 8.35 -15.93
C LYS A 313 27.69 9.71 -15.26
N LYS A 314 26.52 10.25 -14.89
CA LYS A 314 26.44 11.58 -14.26
C LYS A 314 26.89 11.61 -12.80
N PHE A 315 27.01 10.48 -12.13
CA PHE A 315 27.47 10.42 -10.75
C PHE A 315 29.00 10.31 -10.63
N TYR A 316 29.68 9.74 -11.62
CA TYR A 316 31.12 9.43 -11.55
C TYR A 316 32.01 10.61 -11.18
N SER A 317 31.83 11.77 -11.82
CA SER A 317 32.68 12.93 -11.52
C SER A 317 32.45 13.49 -10.11
N LYS A 318 31.21 13.46 -9.62
CA LYS A 318 30.89 13.90 -8.26
C LYS A 318 31.44 12.94 -7.21
N LEU A 319 31.31 11.63 -7.45
CA LEU A 319 31.84 10.60 -6.55
C LEU A 319 33.37 10.65 -6.46
N ARG A 320 34.05 10.90 -7.58
CA ARG A 320 35.50 11.07 -7.59
C ARG A 320 35.96 12.21 -6.68
N VAL A 321 35.27 13.35 -6.69
CA VAL A 321 35.58 14.47 -5.79
C VAL A 321 35.40 14.07 -4.33
N ILE A 322 34.29 13.39 -3.99
CA ILE A 322 34.06 12.93 -2.61
C ILE A 322 35.12 11.91 -2.18
N GLU A 323 35.48 10.97 -3.06
CA GLU A 323 36.52 9.96 -2.81
C GLU A 323 37.89 10.62 -2.58
N GLU A 324 38.27 11.58 -3.42
CA GLU A 324 39.52 12.32 -3.27
C GLU A 324 39.55 13.12 -1.96
N GLU A 325 38.48 13.82 -1.58
CA GLU A 325 38.49 14.64 -0.35
C GLU A 325 38.37 13.80 0.92
N CYS A 326 37.55 12.73 0.93
CA CYS A 326 37.32 11.94 2.14
C CYS A 326 38.38 10.86 2.42
N LEU A 327 39.19 10.49 1.42
CA LEU A 327 40.30 9.54 1.57
C LEU A 327 41.68 10.22 1.59
N LYS A 328 41.74 11.55 1.44
CA LYS A 328 42.96 12.30 1.76
C LYS A 328 43.31 12.07 3.23
N LYS A 329 44.54 11.61 3.46
CA LYS A 329 45.12 11.40 4.80
C LYS A 329 45.39 12.72 5.48
#